data_AF-B3Q282-F1
#
_entry.id   AF-B3Q282-F1
#
_cell.length_a   1.000
_cell.length_b   1.000
_cell.length_c   1.000
_cell.angle_alpha   90.00
_cell.angle_beta   90.00
_cell.angle_gamma   90.00
#
_symmetry.space_group_name_H-M   'P 1'
#
loop_
_entity.id
_entity.type
_entity.pdbx_description
1 polymer ?
#
loop_
_entity_poly.entity_id
_entity_poly.type
_entity_poly.pdbx_seq_one_letter_code
_entity_poly.pdbx_strand_id
1 'polypeptide(L)' 'MLLSAGHRRYEEMRPWRSFGMLLVDGKDVGSILISEGLAVPFVCGRKSCPPRPRPWCKA' A
#
# COMPACT_ATOMS: atom_id res chain seq x y z
N MET A 1 0.10 1.30 18.58
CA MET A 1 -0.10 1.25 17.12
C MET A 1 -1.54 0.83 16.87
N LEU A 2 -2.41 1.76 16.50
CA LEU A 2 -3.80 1.44 16.18
C LEU A 2 -3.85 1.13 14.68
N LEU A 3 -3.99 -0.15 14.33
CA LEU A 3 -4.29 -0.59 12.97
C LEU A 3 -5.79 -0.41 12.77
N SER A 4 -6.20 0.75 12.27
CA SER A 4 -7.58 0.97 11.86
C SER A 4 -7.82 0.24 10.54
N ALA A 5 -8.64 -0.80 10.56
CA ALA A 5 -9.07 -1.52 9.36
C ALA A 5 -10.04 -0.65 8.55
N GLY A 6 -9.52 0.29 7.77
CA GLY A 6 -10.28 1.13 6.84
C GLY A 6 -10.76 0.30 5.65
N HIS A 7 -12.05 -0.02 5.63
CA HIS A 7 -12.76 -0.68 4.52
C HIS A 7 -12.66 0.14 3.21
N ARG A 8 -11.74 -0.21 2.29
CA ARG A 8 -11.90 0.00 0.84
C ARG A 8 -11.20 -1.11 0.06
N ARG A 9 -12.03 -2.00 -0.50
CA ARG A 9 -11.78 -3.07 -1.51
C ARG A 9 -10.30 -3.45 -1.75
N TYR A 10 -9.84 -4.45 -1.00
CA TYR A 10 -8.55 -5.13 -1.15
C TYR A 10 -8.76 -6.63 -1.35
N GLU A 11 -9.59 -7.02 -2.31
CA GLU A 11 -9.69 -8.43 -2.71
C GLU A 11 -9.01 -8.64 -4.06
N GLU A 12 -7.69 -8.49 -4.06
CA GLU A 12 -6.80 -9.40 -4.79
C GLU A 12 -5.38 -9.28 -4.24
N MET A 13 -5.13 -9.87 -3.06
CA MET A 13 -3.75 -10.09 -2.57
C MET A 13 -3.51 -11.58 -2.38
N ARG A 14 -2.28 -12.02 -2.70
CA ARG A 14 -1.78 -13.33 -2.27
C ARG A 14 -2.14 -13.58 -0.80
N PRO A 15 -2.62 -14.78 -0.44
CA PRO A 15 -3.14 -15.09 0.90
C PRO A 15 -2.14 -14.90 2.06
N TRP A 16 -0.83 -14.77 1.76
CA TRP A 16 0.25 -14.70 2.74
C TRP A 16 0.61 -13.29 3.20
N ARG A 17 -0.04 -12.24 2.68
CA ARG A 17 0.19 -10.87 3.14
C ARG A 17 -1.15 -10.22 3.44
N SER A 18 -1.21 -9.49 4.55
CA SER A 18 -2.33 -8.62 4.91
C SER A 18 -2.04 -7.18 4.48
N PHE A 19 -3.05 -6.48 3.97
CA PHE A 19 -3.00 -5.03 3.75
C PHE A 19 -3.67 -4.30 4.92
N GLY A 20 -3.22 -3.10 5.24
CA GLY A 20 -3.81 -2.28 6.29
C GLY A 20 -3.35 -0.82 6.20
N MET A 21 -4.03 0.05 6.94
CA MET A 21 -3.63 1.45 7.12
C MET A 21 -2.76 1.57 8.37
N LEU A 22 -1.64 2.25 8.23
CA LEU A 22 -0.75 2.57 9.35
C LEU A 22 -0.92 4.03 9.71
N LEU A 23 -1.38 4.28 10.94
CA LEU A 23 -1.61 5.61 11.48
C LEU A 23 -0.59 5.93 12.58
N VAL A 24 -0.01 7.13 12.53
CA VAL A 24 0.78 7.72 13.61
C VAL A 24 0.18 9.09 13.92
N ASP A 25 -0.21 9.32 15.17
CA ASP A 25 -0.88 10.55 15.62
C ASP A 25 -2.10 10.94 14.77
N GLY A 26 -2.87 9.93 14.33
CA GLY A 26 -4.04 10.12 13.46
C GLY A 26 -3.71 10.42 11.99
N LYS A 27 -2.44 10.45 11.60
CA LYS A 27 -2.00 10.69 10.22
C LYS A 27 -1.67 9.38 9.51
N ASP A 28 -2.09 9.26 8.25
CA ASP A 28 -1.78 8.12 7.39
C ASP A 28 -0.32 8.15 6.92
N VAL A 29 0.46 7.17 7.36
CA VAL A 29 1.88 7.05 7.00
C VAL A 29 2.04 6.86 5.49
N GLY A 30 1.12 6.14 4.83
CA GLY A 30 1.17 5.92 3.38
C GLY A 30 1.13 7.23 2.59
N SER A 31 0.20 8.11 2.95
CA SER A 31 0.03 9.43 2.34
C SER A 31 1.24 10.32 2.57
N ILE A 32 1.86 10.26 3.75
CA ILE A 32 3.10 10.98 4.05
C ILE A 32 4.23 10.49 3.14
N LEU A 33 4.46 9.18 3.05
CA LEU A 33 5.53 8.61 2.22
C LEU A 33 5.37 8.98 0.73
N ILE A 34 4.13 9.05 0.24
CA ILE A 34 3.84 9.49 -1.14
C ILE A 34 4.16 10.99 -1.31
N SER A 35 3.75 11.82 -0.36
CA SER A 35 4.00 13.27 -0.40
C SER A 35 5.50 13.61 -0.36
N GLU A 36 6.29 12.82 0.35
CA GLU A 36 7.75 12.99 0.45
C GLU A 36 8.51 12.34 -0.73
N GLY A 37 7.82 11.75 -1.70
CA GLY A 37 8.45 11.07 -2.85
C GLY A 37 9.15 9.75 -2.51
N LEU A 38 8.91 9.21 -1.31
CA LEU A 38 9.47 7.94 -0.83
C LEU A 38 8.64 6.71 -1.24
N ALA A 39 7.40 6.93 -1.66
CA ALA A 39 6.49 5.89 -2.14
C ALA A 39 5.67 6.35 -3.35
N VAL A 40 5.12 5.38 -4.08
CA VAL A 40 4.18 5.62 -5.19
C VAL A 40 2.82 5.01 -4.86
N PRO A 41 1.70 5.61 -5.31
CA PRO A 41 0.38 5.02 -5.16
C PRO A 41 0.31 3.63 -5.79
N PHE A 42 -0.20 2.65 -5.04
CA PHE A 42 -0.46 1.31 -5.55
C PHE A 42 -1.95 1.18 -5.90
N VAL A 43 -2.32 1.63 -7.10
CA VAL A 43 -3.71 1.63 -7.57
C VAL A 43 -3.91 0.51 -8.59
N CYS A 44 -4.79 -0.44 -8.30
CA CYS A 44 -5.13 -1.49 -9.26
C CYS A 44 -6.03 -0.95 -10.38
N GLY A 45 -5.75 -1.38 -11.62
CA GLY A 45 -6.64 -1.16 -12.75
C GLY A 45 -7.79 -2.17 -12.76
N ARG A 46 -8.64 -2.12 -13.80
CA ARG A 46 -9.83 -2.99 -13.90
C ARG A 46 -9.55 -4.50 -13.92
N LYS A 47 -8.37 -4.92 -14.42
CA LYS A 47 -8.04 -6.33 -14.67
C LYS A 47 -6.70 -6.76 -14.06
N SER A 48 -5.91 -5.82 -13.55
CA SER A 48 -4.60 -6.11 -12.99
C SER A 48 -4.12 -4.97 -12.10
N CYS A 49 -3.34 -5.32 -11.08
CA CYS A 49 -2.59 -4.36 -10.29
C CYS A 49 -1.23 -4.08 -10.95
N PRO A 50 -0.68 -2.87 -10.77
CA PRO A 50 0.66 -2.56 -11.23
C PRO A 50 1.68 -3.54 -10.64
N PRO A 51 2.75 -3.88 -11.38
CA PRO A 51 3.81 -4.71 -10.84
C PRO A 51 4.41 -4.03 -9.63
N ARG A 52 4.67 -4.80 -8.56
CA ARG A 52 5.33 -4.24 -7.39
C ARG A 52 6.71 -3.73 -7.79
N PRO A 53 7.09 -2.50 -7.42
CA PRO A 53 8.44 -2.03 -7.64
C PRO A 53 9.42 -3.02 -6.99
N ARG A 54 10.39 -3.52 -7.76
CA ARG A 54 11.46 -4.38 -7.26
C ARG A 54 12.80 -3.63 -7.37
N PRO A 55 13.00 -2.54 -6.61
CA PRO A 55 14.16 -1.66 -6.78
C PRO A 55 15.51 -2.37 -6.53
N TRP A 56 15.49 -3.52 -5.86
CA TRP A 56 16.67 -4.30 -5.52
C TRP A 56 16.82 -5.60 -6.31
N CYS A 57 15.88 -5.93 -7.20
CA CYS A 57 16.03 -7.12 -8.05
C CYS A 57 16.92 -6.76 -9.23
N LYS A 58 18.07 -7.45 -9.36
CA LYS A 58 18.81 -7.47 -10.62
C LYS A 58 17.94 -8.15 -11.69
N ALA A 59 17.94 -7.57 -12.90
CA ALA A 59 17.22 -8.09 -14.06
C ALA A 59 17.75 -9.47 -14.45
#